data_AF-A0A964AWQ2-F1
#
_entry.id   AF-A0A964AWQ2-F1
#
_cell.length_a   1.000
_cell.length_b   1.000
_cell.length_c   1.000
_cell.angle_alpha   90.00
_cell.angle_beta   90.00
_cell.angle_gamma   90.00
#
_symmetry.space_group_name_H-M   'P 1'
#
loop_
_entity.id
_entity.type
_entity.pdbx_description
1 polymer ?
#
loop_
_entity_poly.entity_id
_entity_poly.type
_entity_poly.pdbx_seq_one_letter_code
_entity_poly.pdbx_strand_id
1 'polypeptide(L)'
;YTQSDEISLIFYSDRSDRAIFLDGRIQKMTSILASMATAMFNAGLPDAIPEKEGRRALFDCRVWTVPTREEAANVLLWRELDATKNSISMAARAHYSHNALHGKSGAQMQELLWQKGVNWNDYPAFFKRGTFVRRETTRRRFSAEELEKLPPKHAARQNPDLVVERTDVRVIEMPPFRTVTNRVAAVFEGATPEVAATPS
;
A
#
# COMPACT_ATOMS: atom_id res chain seq x y z
N TYR A 1 -1.83 0.02 2.29
CA TYR A 1 -1.59 -1.06 1.33
C TYR A 1 -2.41 -0.78 0.08
N THR A 2 -1.94 -1.10 -1.11
CA THR A 2 -2.73 -0.96 -2.34
C THR A 2 -2.39 -2.05 -3.35
N GLN A 3 -3.39 -2.50 -4.09
CA GLN A 3 -3.26 -3.42 -5.22
C GLN A 3 -4.38 -3.16 -6.23
N SER A 4 -4.06 -3.18 -7.53
CA SER A 4 -5.02 -2.89 -8.61
C SER A 4 -5.73 -1.55 -8.36
N ASP A 5 -7.03 -1.59 -8.14
CA ASP A 5 -7.95 -0.50 -7.88
C ASP A 5 -8.33 -0.39 -6.39
N GLU A 6 -7.78 -1.23 -5.52
CA GLU A 6 -8.05 -1.23 -4.08
C GLU A 6 -6.97 -0.52 -3.27
N ILE A 7 -7.41 0.28 -2.28
CA ILE A 7 -6.57 0.93 -1.29
C ILE A 7 -7.08 0.53 0.10
N SER A 8 -6.24 -0.12 0.90
CA SER A 8 -6.53 -0.46 2.29
C SER A 8 -5.72 0.45 3.22
N LEU A 9 -6.43 1.26 4.02
CA LEU A 9 -5.86 2.18 5.00
C LEU A 9 -6.16 1.69 6.41
N ILE A 10 -5.16 1.70 7.28
CA ILE A 10 -5.35 1.43 8.71
C ILE A 10 -5.27 2.75 9.45
N PHE A 11 -6.33 3.07 10.19
CA PHE A 11 -6.35 4.20 11.11
C PHE A 11 -6.23 3.68 12.53
N TYR A 12 -5.18 4.11 13.22
CA TYR A 12 -4.87 3.68 14.58
C TYR A 12 -4.31 4.86 15.38
N SER A 13 -4.70 4.95 16.65
CA SER A 13 -4.12 5.85 17.64
C SER A 13 -3.97 5.07 18.93
N ASP A 14 -2.74 5.01 19.45
CA ASP A 14 -2.39 4.51 20.79
C ASP A 14 -2.61 5.58 21.88
N ARG A 15 -2.84 6.82 21.46
CA ARG A 15 -2.95 7.98 22.34
C ARG A 15 -4.40 8.39 22.56
N SER A 16 -4.77 8.53 23.82
CA SER A 16 -6.11 8.99 24.24
C SER A 16 -6.40 10.45 23.88
N ASP A 17 -5.37 11.27 23.67
CA ASP A 17 -5.50 12.69 23.30
C ASP A 17 -5.54 12.93 21.79
N ARG A 18 -5.42 11.88 20.98
CA ARG A 18 -5.49 11.97 19.51
C ARG A 18 -6.70 11.22 18.98
N ALA A 19 -7.63 11.98 18.41
CA ALA A 19 -8.73 11.40 17.66
C ALA A 19 -8.20 10.70 16.40
N ILE A 20 -8.78 9.53 16.13
CA ILE A 20 -8.69 8.90 14.80
C ILE A 20 -9.34 9.84 13.78
N PHE A 21 -8.96 9.71 12.50
CA PHE A 21 -9.52 10.49 11.40
C PHE A 21 -11.06 10.57 11.48
N LEU A 22 -11.60 11.79 11.46
CA LEU A 22 -13.03 12.10 11.58
C LEU A 22 -13.73 11.49 12.82
N ASP A 23 -12.96 11.31 13.90
CA ASP A 23 -13.39 10.73 15.18
C ASP A 23 -13.88 9.28 15.06
N GLY A 24 -13.42 8.55 14.04
CA GLY A 24 -13.86 7.18 13.81
C GLY A 24 -15.31 7.05 13.32
N ARG A 25 -15.95 8.16 12.92
CA ARG A 25 -17.35 8.16 12.45
C ARG A 25 -17.46 7.47 11.09
N ILE A 26 -17.84 6.18 11.10
CA ILE A 26 -17.91 5.29 9.93
C ILE A 26 -18.54 5.97 8.71
N GLN A 27 -19.74 6.54 8.82
CA GLN A 27 -20.43 7.18 7.68
C GLN A 27 -19.66 8.37 7.09
N LYS A 28 -19.02 9.19 7.94
CA LYS A 28 -18.19 10.32 7.48
C LYS A 28 -16.89 9.83 6.85
N MET A 29 -16.24 8.83 7.46
CA MET A 29 -15.03 8.24 6.90
C MET A 29 -15.31 7.62 5.53
N THR A 30 -16.36 6.81 5.39
CA THR A 30 -16.74 6.19 4.12
C THR A 30 -16.97 7.23 3.01
N SER A 31 -17.80 8.23 3.28
CA SER A 31 -18.15 9.25 2.27
C SER A 31 -16.94 10.11 1.88
N ILE A 32 -16.16 10.56 2.86
CA ILE A 32 -15.01 11.44 2.60
C ILE A 32 -13.86 10.67 1.94
N LEU A 33 -13.53 9.45 2.39
CA LEU A 33 -12.44 8.68 1.79
C LEU A 33 -12.74 8.29 0.34
N ALA A 34 -13.97 7.84 0.03
CA ALA A 34 -14.38 7.57 -1.35
C ALA A 34 -14.31 8.82 -2.23
N SER A 35 -14.78 9.96 -1.70
CA SER A 35 -14.73 11.25 -2.40
C SER A 35 -13.30 11.71 -2.65
N MET A 36 -12.41 11.59 -1.66
CA MET A 36 -10.99 11.94 -1.78
C MET A 36 -10.28 11.06 -2.81
N ALA A 37 -10.48 9.73 -2.76
CA ALA A 37 -9.88 8.81 -3.73
C ALA A 37 -10.34 9.14 -5.16
N THR A 38 -11.65 9.36 -5.33
CA THR A 38 -12.25 9.76 -6.62
C THR A 38 -11.66 11.08 -7.13
N ALA A 39 -11.60 12.11 -6.28
CA ALA A 39 -11.10 13.42 -6.68
C ALA A 39 -9.61 13.36 -7.07
N MET A 40 -8.77 12.75 -6.22
CA MET A 40 -7.33 12.65 -6.44
C MET A 40 -6.98 11.77 -7.65
N PHE A 41 -7.66 10.63 -7.82
CA PHE A 41 -7.43 9.74 -8.96
C PHE A 41 -7.78 10.43 -10.27
N ASN A 42 -8.95 11.07 -10.37
CA ASN A 42 -9.35 11.75 -11.60
C ASN A 42 -8.48 12.99 -11.88
N ALA A 43 -7.98 13.68 -10.86
CA ALA A 43 -7.06 14.79 -11.03
C ALA A 43 -5.70 14.35 -11.60
N GLY A 44 -5.18 13.20 -11.17
CA GLY A 44 -3.91 12.65 -11.68
C GLY A 44 -4.04 11.79 -12.95
N LEU A 45 -5.27 11.44 -13.37
CA LEU A 45 -5.50 10.55 -14.51
C LEU A 45 -4.93 11.08 -15.83
N PRO A 46 -5.07 12.36 -16.21
CA PRO A 46 -4.52 12.88 -17.46
C PRO A 46 -3.00 12.76 -17.54
N ASP A 47 -2.30 12.97 -16.41
CA ASP A 47 -0.84 12.89 -16.35
C ASP A 47 -0.34 11.44 -16.34
N ALA A 48 -1.04 10.56 -15.61
CA ALA A 48 -0.62 9.18 -15.44
C ALA A 48 -1.03 8.26 -16.60
N ILE A 49 -2.20 8.48 -17.19
CA ILE A 49 -2.79 7.67 -18.25
C ILE A 49 -3.54 8.58 -19.25
N PRO A 50 -2.81 9.32 -20.11
CA PRO A 50 -3.40 10.31 -21.02
C PRO A 50 -4.50 9.73 -21.93
N GLU A 51 -4.40 8.46 -22.33
CA GLU A 51 -5.41 7.80 -23.19
C GLU A 51 -6.77 7.56 -22.50
N LYS A 52 -6.84 7.76 -21.18
CA LYS A 52 -8.08 7.69 -20.40
C LYS A 52 -8.59 9.07 -19.99
N GLU A 53 -7.98 10.15 -20.46
CA GLU A 53 -8.44 11.51 -20.20
C GLU A 53 -9.93 11.68 -20.57
N GLY A 54 -10.65 12.43 -19.74
CA GLY A 54 -12.10 12.64 -19.87
C GLY A 54 -12.96 11.48 -19.36
N ARG A 55 -12.39 10.31 -19.06
CA ARG A 55 -13.10 9.26 -18.32
C ARG A 55 -13.14 9.60 -16.84
N ARG A 56 -14.20 9.16 -16.15
CA ARG A 56 -14.37 9.34 -14.71
C ARG A 56 -14.33 7.99 -14.02
N ALA A 57 -13.36 7.82 -13.12
CA ALA A 57 -13.34 6.71 -12.19
C ALA A 57 -14.15 7.08 -10.93
N LEU A 58 -14.80 6.09 -10.34
CA LEU A 58 -15.50 6.20 -9.05
C LEU A 58 -14.94 5.14 -8.12
N PHE A 59 -14.85 5.47 -6.83
CA PHE A 59 -14.41 4.55 -5.79
C PHE A 59 -15.52 4.33 -4.78
N ASP A 60 -15.73 3.07 -4.37
CA ASP A 60 -16.45 2.78 -3.14
C ASP A 60 -15.50 2.82 -1.93
N CYS A 61 -16.06 2.92 -0.74
CA CYS A 61 -15.30 2.81 0.48
C CYS A 61 -16.08 1.99 1.50
N ARG A 62 -15.35 1.21 2.29
CA ARG A 62 -15.88 0.42 3.39
C ARG A 62 -15.01 0.69 4.60
N VAL A 63 -15.66 0.93 5.73
CA VAL A 63 -15.00 1.20 7.00
C VAL A 63 -15.56 0.23 8.02
N TRP A 64 -14.66 -0.50 8.68
CA TRP A 64 -14.98 -1.45 9.72
C TRP A 64 -13.86 -1.46 10.77
N THR A 65 -14.17 -1.99 11.94
CA THR A 65 -13.22 -2.11 13.05
C THR A 65 -12.80 -3.55 13.23
N VAL A 66 -11.55 -3.74 13.64
CA VAL A 66 -11.01 -5.04 14.09
C VAL A 66 -10.51 -4.89 15.53
N PRO A 67 -10.54 -5.96 16.34
CA PRO A 67 -10.35 -5.85 17.78
C PRO A 67 -8.90 -5.57 18.17
N THR A 68 -7.92 -5.97 17.36
CA THR A 68 -6.50 -5.89 17.72
C THR A 68 -5.61 -5.48 16.54
N ARG A 69 -4.37 -5.10 16.84
CA ARG A 69 -3.35 -4.77 15.83
C ARG A 69 -2.97 -6.01 15.01
N GLU A 70 -3.01 -7.19 15.64
CA GLU A 70 -2.79 -8.48 15.00
C GLU A 70 -3.86 -8.75 13.94
N GLU A 71 -5.14 -8.52 14.25
CA GLU A 71 -6.23 -8.67 13.28
C GLU A 71 -6.14 -7.64 12.15
N ALA A 72 -5.73 -6.41 12.45
CA ALA A 72 -5.47 -5.40 11.43
C ALA A 72 -4.31 -5.80 10.50
N ALA A 73 -3.23 -6.38 11.05
CA ALA A 73 -2.16 -6.95 10.24
C ALA A 73 -2.67 -8.15 9.43
N ASN A 74 -3.48 -9.04 10.01
CA ASN A 74 -4.08 -10.16 9.29
C ASN A 74 -4.91 -9.67 8.10
N VAL A 75 -5.71 -8.59 8.22
CA VAL A 75 -6.42 -8.00 7.07
C VAL A 75 -5.45 -7.69 5.92
N LEU A 76 -4.28 -7.09 6.18
CA LEU A 76 -3.28 -6.86 5.13
C LEU A 76 -2.73 -8.15 4.53
N LEU A 77 -2.55 -9.20 5.34
CA LEU A 77 -2.17 -10.53 4.85
C LEU A 77 -3.21 -11.11 3.89
N TRP A 78 -4.49 -11.03 4.26
CA TRP A 78 -5.58 -11.45 3.39
C TRP A 78 -5.60 -10.67 2.07
N ARG A 79 -5.32 -9.36 2.10
CA ARG A 79 -5.20 -8.53 0.89
C ARG A 79 -4.01 -8.93 0.01
N GLU A 80 -2.84 -9.20 0.58
CA GLU A 80 -1.68 -9.66 -0.21
C GLU A 80 -1.91 -11.03 -0.87
N LEU A 81 -2.56 -11.96 -0.15
CA LEU A 81 -2.91 -13.27 -0.69
C LEU A 81 -3.91 -13.15 -1.84
N ASP A 82 -4.91 -12.27 -1.71
CA ASP A 82 -5.88 -12.01 -2.77
C ASP A 82 -5.22 -11.33 -3.98
N ALA A 83 -4.34 -10.35 -3.75
CA ALA A 83 -3.50 -9.73 -4.77
C ALA A 83 -2.69 -10.75 -5.57
N THR A 84 -2.08 -11.72 -4.89
CA THR A 84 -1.31 -12.80 -5.53
C THR A 84 -2.20 -13.67 -6.42
N LYS A 85 -3.37 -14.07 -5.92
CA LYS A 85 -4.35 -14.84 -6.69
C LYS A 85 -4.85 -14.06 -7.92
N ASN A 86 -5.18 -12.79 -7.75
CA ASN A 86 -5.67 -11.92 -8.82
C ASN A 86 -4.59 -11.71 -9.89
N SER A 87 -3.34 -11.50 -9.47
CA SER A 87 -2.18 -11.36 -10.37
C SER A 87 -2.01 -12.59 -11.27
N ILE A 88 -2.01 -13.79 -10.68
CA ILE A 88 -1.92 -15.06 -11.44
C ILE A 88 -3.09 -15.18 -12.42
N SER A 89 -4.31 -14.89 -11.97
CA SER A 89 -5.51 -14.99 -12.82
C SER A 89 -5.49 -13.96 -13.96
N MET A 90 -5.01 -12.74 -13.74
CA MET A 90 -4.85 -11.73 -14.78
C MET A 90 -3.80 -12.15 -15.81
N ALA A 91 -2.64 -12.63 -15.36
CA ALA A 91 -1.59 -13.15 -16.23
C ALA A 91 -2.12 -14.31 -17.09
N ALA A 92 -2.80 -15.29 -16.48
CA ALA A 92 -3.35 -16.42 -17.21
C ALA A 92 -4.40 -16.00 -18.25
N ARG A 93 -5.29 -15.05 -17.91
CA ARG A 93 -6.33 -14.52 -18.82
C ARG A 93 -5.78 -13.76 -20.02
N ALA A 94 -4.54 -13.26 -19.95
CA ALA A 94 -3.87 -12.66 -21.10
C ALA A 94 -3.51 -13.70 -22.18
N HIS A 95 -3.39 -14.99 -21.81
CA HIS A 95 -2.97 -16.07 -22.71
C HIS A 95 -4.06 -17.13 -22.95
N TYR A 96 -5.06 -17.22 -22.07
CA TYR A 96 -6.11 -18.24 -22.11
C TYR A 96 -7.49 -17.62 -21.98
N SER A 97 -8.47 -18.22 -22.65
CA SER A 97 -9.87 -17.81 -22.53
C SER A 97 -10.43 -18.14 -21.15
N HIS A 98 -11.52 -17.46 -20.77
CA HIS A 98 -12.21 -17.70 -19.52
C HIS A 98 -12.59 -19.18 -19.32
N ASN A 99 -13.09 -19.83 -20.38
CA ASN A 99 -13.51 -21.24 -20.34
C ASN A 99 -12.33 -22.19 -20.09
N ALA A 100 -11.15 -21.89 -20.64
CA ALA A 100 -9.94 -22.70 -20.42
C ALA A 100 -9.43 -22.63 -18.97
N LEU A 101 -9.69 -21.50 -18.29
CA LEU A 101 -9.26 -21.26 -16.91
C LEU A 101 -10.34 -21.60 -15.87
N HIS A 102 -11.56 -21.90 -16.31
CA HIS A 102 -12.67 -22.21 -15.43
C HIS A 102 -12.35 -23.42 -14.53
N GLY A 103 -12.55 -23.26 -13.22
CA GLY A 103 -12.26 -24.29 -12.21
C GLY A 103 -10.78 -24.60 -11.98
N LYS A 104 -9.84 -23.84 -12.57
CA LYS A 104 -8.40 -24.04 -12.35
C LYS A 104 -7.94 -23.39 -11.04
N SER A 105 -7.04 -24.07 -10.34
CA SER A 105 -6.34 -23.50 -9.18
C SER A 105 -5.23 -22.54 -9.61
N GLY A 106 -4.74 -21.70 -8.69
CA GLY A 106 -3.62 -20.79 -8.98
C GLY A 106 -2.33 -21.51 -9.39
N ALA A 107 -2.08 -22.70 -8.85
CA ALA A 107 -0.94 -23.54 -9.26
C ALA A 107 -1.12 -24.06 -10.70
N GLN A 108 -2.32 -24.53 -11.04
CA GLN A 108 -2.64 -24.98 -12.41
C GLN A 108 -2.54 -23.83 -13.43
N MET A 109 -2.95 -22.62 -13.05
CA MET A 109 -2.82 -21.44 -13.91
C MET A 109 -1.35 -21.07 -14.16
N GLN A 110 -0.49 -21.20 -13.15
CA GLN A 110 0.96 -20.98 -13.31
C GLN A 110 1.61 -22.03 -14.20
N GLU A 111 1.21 -23.30 -14.09
CA GLU A 111 1.68 -24.35 -14.99
C GLU A 111 1.26 -24.07 -16.45
N LEU A 112 0.03 -23.62 -16.67
CA LEU A 112 -0.44 -23.21 -17.99
C LEU A 112 0.37 -22.03 -18.55
N LEU A 113 0.67 -21.03 -17.71
CA LEU A 113 1.55 -19.92 -18.10
C LEU A 113 2.96 -20.42 -18.48
N TRP A 114 3.51 -21.35 -17.68
CA TRP A 114 4.82 -21.95 -17.95
C TRP A 114 4.85 -22.67 -19.30
N GLN A 115 3.80 -23.40 -19.67
CA GLN A 115 3.67 -24.05 -20.98
C GLN A 115 3.64 -23.05 -22.15
N LYS A 116 3.29 -21.78 -21.90
CA LYS A 116 3.36 -20.69 -22.87
C LYS A 116 4.70 -19.93 -22.82
N GLY A 117 5.65 -20.40 -22.02
CA GLY A 117 6.95 -19.75 -21.81
C GLY A 117 6.87 -18.51 -20.91
N VAL A 118 5.78 -18.36 -20.14
CA VAL A 118 5.58 -17.20 -19.25
C VAL A 118 5.81 -17.64 -17.80
N ASN A 119 6.86 -17.10 -17.19
CA ASN A 119 7.14 -17.33 -15.78
C ASN A 119 6.59 -16.16 -14.93
N TRP A 120 5.51 -16.42 -14.20
CA TRP A 120 4.90 -15.43 -13.31
C TRP A 120 5.88 -14.91 -12.24
N ASN A 121 6.87 -15.72 -11.83
CA ASN A 121 7.84 -15.29 -10.83
C ASN A 121 8.75 -14.15 -11.29
N ASP A 122 8.90 -13.96 -12.61
CA ASP A 122 9.74 -12.90 -13.17
C ASP A 122 9.04 -11.53 -13.14
N TYR A 123 7.74 -11.49 -12.80
CA TYR A 123 7.01 -10.23 -12.70
C TYR A 123 7.48 -9.43 -11.48
N PRO A 124 7.55 -8.08 -11.59
CA PRO A 124 7.84 -7.19 -10.47
C PRO A 124 6.97 -7.48 -9.23
N ALA A 125 7.56 -7.35 -8.04
CA ALA A 125 6.88 -7.68 -6.78
C ALA A 125 5.56 -6.93 -6.59
N PHE A 126 5.49 -5.65 -7.00
CA PHE A 126 4.29 -4.84 -6.86
C PHE A 126 3.12 -5.34 -7.74
N PHE A 127 3.39 -5.96 -8.91
CA PHE A 127 2.37 -6.60 -9.72
C PHE A 127 1.89 -7.94 -9.15
N LYS A 128 2.73 -8.59 -8.34
CA LYS A 128 2.43 -9.89 -7.73
C LYS A 128 1.71 -9.75 -6.40
N ARG A 129 2.13 -8.80 -5.55
CA ARG A 129 1.75 -8.73 -4.13
C ARG A 129 1.20 -7.36 -3.70
N GLY A 130 1.10 -6.40 -4.61
CA GLY A 130 0.71 -5.03 -4.28
C GLY A 130 1.84 -4.25 -3.59
N THR A 131 1.48 -3.10 -3.01
CA THR A 131 2.44 -2.15 -2.46
C THR A 131 2.09 -1.80 -1.02
N PHE A 132 3.06 -1.98 -0.12
CA PHE A 132 2.98 -1.49 1.25
C PHE A 132 3.47 -0.06 1.31
N VAL A 133 2.70 0.78 1.98
CA VAL A 133 3.01 2.20 2.17
C VAL A 133 2.79 2.51 3.64
N ARG A 134 3.80 3.09 4.27
CA ARG A 134 3.79 3.44 5.70
C ARG A 134 4.22 4.88 5.88
N ARG A 135 3.72 5.49 6.94
CA ARG A 135 4.16 6.79 7.40
C ARG A 135 5.34 6.62 8.34
N GLU A 136 6.47 7.24 8.01
CA GLU A 136 7.70 7.18 8.81
C GLU A 136 8.10 8.57 9.26
N THR A 137 8.38 8.71 10.55
CA THR A 137 8.94 9.95 11.09
C THR A 137 10.45 9.82 11.08
N THR A 138 11.11 10.61 10.23
CA THR A 138 12.57 10.64 10.16
C THR A 138 13.07 11.94 10.78
N ARG A 139 14.14 11.82 11.56
CA ARG A 139 14.91 12.95 12.08
C ARG A 139 16.00 13.25 11.08
N ARG A 140 15.86 14.34 10.32
CA ARG A 140 16.90 14.77 9.37
C ARG A 140 17.17 16.26 9.48
N ARG A 141 18.36 16.65 9.05
CA ARG A 141 18.72 18.05 8.85
C ARG A 141 17.94 18.60 7.65
N PHE A 142 17.79 19.92 7.59
CA PHE A 142 17.24 20.57 6.41
C PHE A 142 18.12 20.30 5.19
N SER A 143 17.49 20.03 4.04
CA SER A 143 18.20 20.03 2.76
C SER A 143 18.52 21.47 2.34
N ALA A 144 19.48 21.63 1.43
CA ALA A 144 19.86 22.95 0.90
C ALA A 144 18.67 23.69 0.26
N GLU A 145 17.85 22.99 -0.52
CA GLU A 145 16.64 23.55 -1.15
C GLU A 145 15.57 23.97 -0.13
N GLU A 146 15.45 23.24 0.98
CA GLU A 146 14.52 23.60 2.05
C GLU A 146 15.00 24.82 2.81
N LEU A 147 16.31 24.91 3.10
CA LEU A 147 16.94 26.07 3.73
C LEU A 147 16.73 27.35 2.93
N GLU A 148 16.78 27.30 1.61
CA GLU A 148 16.55 28.45 0.74
C GLU A 148 15.11 28.99 0.84
N LYS A 149 14.12 28.10 1.00
CA LYS A 149 12.70 28.46 1.14
C LYS A 149 12.33 28.95 2.54
N LEU A 150 13.21 28.81 3.54
CA LEU A 150 12.93 29.26 4.90
C LEU A 150 13.06 30.79 5.04
N PRO A 151 12.25 31.44 5.90
CA PRO A 151 12.43 32.85 6.20
C PRO A 151 13.86 33.18 6.68
N PRO A 152 14.39 34.39 6.40
CA PRO A 152 15.77 34.76 6.73
C PRO A 152 16.13 34.62 8.21
N LYS A 153 15.14 34.76 9.11
CA LYS A 153 15.31 34.66 10.57
C LYS A 153 15.11 33.25 11.14
N HIS A 154 14.93 32.24 10.29
CA HIS A 154 14.68 30.88 10.77
C HIS A 154 15.93 30.28 11.40
N ALA A 155 15.80 29.70 12.60
CA ALA A 155 16.93 29.17 13.39
C ALA A 155 17.79 28.14 12.63
N ALA A 156 17.18 27.39 11.69
CA ALA A 156 17.88 26.46 10.81
C ALA A 156 18.99 27.09 9.95
N ARG A 157 18.89 28.39 9.62
CA ARG A 157 19.94 29.11 8.86
C ARG A 157 21.14 29.47 9.72
N GLN A 158 20.96 29.60 11.03
CA GLN A 158 22.01 29.92 12.00
C GLN A 158 22.58 28.67 12.68
N ASN A 159 21.82 27.57 12.70
CA ASN A 159 22.23 26.28 13.24
C ASN A 159 22.06 25.17 12.18
N PRO A 160 23.15 24.82 11.45
CA PRO A 160 23.14 23.76 10.43
C PRO A 160 22.87 22.36 11.00
N ASP A 161 23.05 22.17 12.31
CA ASP A 161 22.79 20.91 13.00
C ASP A 161 21.34 20.81 13.52
N LEU A 162 20.48 21.79 13.25
CA LEU A 162 19.07 21.75 13.64
C LEU A 162 18.37 20.59 12.92
N VAL A 163 18.07 19.54 13.69
CA VAL A 163 17.33 18.37 13.23
C VAL A 163 15.84 18.65 13.33
N VAL A 164 15.11 18.36 12.25
CA VAL A 164 13.64 18.41 12.24
C VAL A 164 13.06 17.01 12.11
N GLU A 165 11.93 16.81 12.77
CA GLU A 165 11.09 15.64 12.57
C GLU A 165 10.21 15.88 11.34
N ARG A 166 10.41 15.08 10.31
CA ARG A 166 9.58 15.05 9.10
C ARG A 166 8.84 13.73 9.05
N THR A 167 7.55 13.83 8.83
CA THR A 167 6.69 12.66 8.64
C THR A 167 6.46 12.48 7.15
N ASP A 168 7.15 11.50 6.57
CA ASP A 168 7.06 11.16 5.14
C ASP A 168 6.23 9.89 4.96
N VAL A 169 5.57 9.79 3.81
CA VAL A 169 4.89 8.56 3.39
C VAL A 169 5.83 7.81 2.44
N ARG A 170 6.23 6.60 2.79
CA ARG A 170 7.22 5.81 2.04
C ARG A 170 6.67 4.46 1.64
N VAL A 171 7.06 4.02 0.45
CA VAL A 171 6.86 2.63 0.00
C VAL A 171 7.84 1.75 0.76
N ILE A 172 7.34 0.64 1.30
CA ILE A 172 8.15 -0.32 2.05
C ILE A 172 8.35 -1.58 1.23
N GLU A 173 9.60 -2.00 1.14
CA GLU A 173 9.93 -3.32 0.64
C GLU A 173 9.50 -4.37 1.67
N MET A 174 8.36 -5.00 1.39
CA MET A 174 7.80 -6.04 2.23
C MET A 174 8.12 -7.41 1.60
N PRO A 175 8.82 -8.31 2.32
CA PRO A 175 8.88 -9.73 1.97
C PRO A 175 7.46 -10.31 1.87
N PRO A 176 7.27 -11.52 1.29
CA PRO A 176 5.96 -12.17 1.32
C PRO A 176 5.38 -12.13 2.73
N PHE A 177 4.28 -11.40 2.93
CA PHE A 177 3.86 -11.00 4.27
C PHE A 177 3.46 -12.20 5.15
N ARG A 178 3.14 -13.34 4.51
CA ARG A 178 2.94 -14.63 5.19
C ARG A 178 4.20 -15.13 5.91
N THR A 179 5.40 -14.80 5.43
CA THR A 179 6.67 -15.26 6.02
C THR A 179 7.20 -14.31 7.08
N VAL A 180 6.64 -13.09 7.15
CA VAL A 180 6.98 -12.10 8.17
C VAL A 180 6.45 -12.54 9.53
N THR A 181 7.32 -12.62 10.54
CA THR A 181 6.99 -13.05 11.91
C THR A 181 6.58 -11.88 12.79
N ASN A 182 7.24 -10.73 12.64
CA ASN A 182 7.02 -9.53 13.44
C ASN A 182 6.01 -8.54 12.79
N ARG A 183 4.91 -9.06 12.20
CA ARG A 183 3.97 -8.27 11.37
C ARG A 183 3.45 -6.99 12.04
N VAL A 184 3.10 -7.07 13.32
CA VAL A 184 2.57 -5.91 14.07
C VAL A 184 3.63 -4.81 14.18
N ALA A 185 4.85 -5.15 14.61
CA ALA A 185 5.95 -4.20 14.68
C ALA A 185 6.29 -3.62 13.29
N ALA A 186 6.30 -4.46 12.25
CA ALA A 186 6.58 -4.04 10.89
C ALA A 186 5.49 -3.10 10.32
N VAL A 187 4.22 -3.28 10.65
CA VAL A 187 3.14 -2.43 10.14
C VAL A 187 3.00 -1.13 10.94
N PHE A 188 3.05 -1.22 12.27
CA PHE A 188 2.65 -0.14 13.17
C PHE A 188 3.82 0.63 13.80
N GLU A 189 4.97 -0.01 13.98
CA GLU A 189 6.04 0.50 14.87
C GLU A 189 7.30 0.91 14.13
N GLY A 190 7.31 0.82 12.80
CA GLY A 190 8.50 1.21 12.04
C GLY A 190 9.53 0.08 11.87
N ALA A 191 9.33 -1.08 12.51
CA ALA A 191 10.33 -2.14 12.53
C ALA A 191 10.61 -2.71 11.13
N THR A 192 11.83 -3.23 10.96
CA THR A 192 12.23 -3.98 9.76
C THR A 192 11.52 -5.34 9.77
N PRO A 193 10.92 -5.79 8.65
CA PRO A 193 10.27 -7.10 8.58
C PRO A 193 11.28 -8.24 8.81
N GLU A 194 10.98 -9.11 9.76
CA GLU A 194 11.75 -10.32 10.05
C GLU A 194 11.06 -11.52 9.41
N VAL A 195 11.82 -12.33 8.67
CA VAL A 195 11.30 -13.49 7.95
C VAL A 195 11.67 -14.76 8.71
N ALA A 196 10.71 -15.67 8.92
CA ALA A 196 11.01 -16.98 9.46
C ALA A 196 12.04 -17.69 8.57
N ALA A 197 13.10 -18.26 9.15
CA ALA A 197 13.97 -19.17 8.43
C ALA A 197 13.10 -20.26 7.81
N THR A 198 13.18 -20.44 6.49
CA THR A 198 12.41 -21.46 5.80
C THR A 198 12.80 -22.81 6.42
N PRO A 199 11.86 -23.63 6.92
CA PRO A 199 12.22 -25.00 7.24
C PRO A 199 12.63 -25.65 5.92
N SER A 200 13.91 -26.02 5.86
CA SER A 200 14.55 -26.80 4.79
C SER A 200 13.77 -28.05 4.44
#